data_AF-H8K9Z5-F1
#
_entry.id   AF-H8K9Z5-F1
#
_cell.length_a   1.000
_cell.length_b   1.000
_cell.length_c   1.000
_cell.angle_alpha   90.00
_cell.angle_beta   90.00
_cell.angle_gamma   90.00
#
_symmetry.space_group_name_H-M   'P 1'
#
loop_
_entity.id
_entity.type
_entity.pdbx_description
1 polymer ?
#
loop_
_entity_poly.entity_id
_entity_poly.type
_entity_poly.pdbx_seq_one_letter_code
_entity_poly.pdbx_strand_id
1 'polypeptide(L)'
;MNKQDVNQHISGIIERITDHNPDNEFCVLRIKVKGHRDSITVTGNVPSALVGEYIKCSGIWYNDRNHGRQFKAHFIKALPPDTLEGIEKYLGSGLIKSIGPYFAKKLVLAFKDRVLEVIKHETRLLSTIDGIGKEELTAFAITGRHKKSFVK
;
A
#
# COMPACT_ATOMS: atom_id res chain seq x y z
N MET A 1 24.86 -30.55 -6.90
CA MET A 1 24.19 -30.54 -5.59
C MET A 1 23.12 -29.45 -5.62
N ASN A 2 21.93 -29.76 -6.14
CA ASN A 2 20.88 -28.75 -6.35
C ASN A 2 20.10 -28.53 -5.05
N LYS A 3 20.49 -27.53 -4.26
CA LYS A 3 19.54 -26.88 -3.35
C LYS A 3 18.57 -26.14 -4.26
N GLN A 4 17.42 -26.73 -4.54
CA GLN A 4 16.31 -25.92 -5.03
C GLN A 4 16.06 -24.87 -3.95
N ASP A 5 16.34 -23.62 -4.27
CA ASP A 5 15.98 -22.49 -3.43
C ASP A 5 14.50 -22.60 -3.13
N VAL A 6 14.18 -22.97 -1.89
CA VAL A 6 12.80 -23.20 -1.47
C VAL A 6 12.08 -21.87 -1.66
N ASN A 7 11.14 -21.84 -2.61
CA ASN A 7 10.29 -20.68 -2.82
C ASN A 7 9.47 -20.46 -1.55
N GLN A 8 9.79 -19.40 -0.82
CA GLN A 8 9.17 -19.05 0.45
C GLN A 8 8.09 -18.01 0.22
N HIS A 9 7.15 -17.94 1.16
CA HIS A 9 6.06 -16.99 1.12
C HIS A 9 6.13 -16.08 2.34
N ILE A 10 5.97 -14.78 2.10
CA ILE A 10 5.78 -13.78 3.16
C ILE A 10 4.60 -12.89 2.81
N SER A 11 3.94 -12.34 3.82
CA SER A 11 2.87 -11.38 3.61
C SER A 11 2.80 -10.39 4.75
N GLY A 12 2.37 -9.17 4.46
CA GLY A 12 2.39 -8.08 5.42
C GLY A 12 1.95 -6.76 4.82
N ILE A 13 1.85 -5.75 5.67
CA ILE A 13 1.44 -4.39 5.30
C ILE A 13 2.67 -3.60 4.88
N ILE A 14 2.61 -2.87 3.77
CA ILE A 14 3.66 -1.91 3.40
C ILE A 14 3.64 -0.76 4.39
N GLU A 15 4.71 -0.62 5.19
CA GLU A 15 4.87 0.51 6.10
C GLU A 15 5.61 1.67 5.45
N ARG A 16 6.49 1.36 4.49
CA ARG A 16 7.29 2.35 3.78
C ARG A 16 7.74 1.81 2.43
N ILE A 17 7.75 2.69 1.44
CA ILE A 17 8.40 2.47 0.15
C ILE A 17 9.74 3.20 0.24
N THR A 18 10.83 2.45 0.19
CA THR A 18 12.20 3.01 0.20
C THR A 18 12.57 3.51 -1.19
N ASP A 19 12.18 2.76 -2.22
CA ASP A 19 12.41 3.06 -3.62
C ASP A 19 11.29 2.43 -4.46
N HIS A 20 10.87 3.12 -5.52
CA HIS A 20 10.01 2.58 -6.57
C HIS A 20 10.35 3.26 -7.88
N ASN A 21 10.85 2.48 -8.83
CA ASN A 21 11.10 2.93 -10.18
C ASN A 21 9.90 2.51 -11.06
N PRO A 22 9.10 3.47 -11.55
CA PRO A 22 7.93 3.16 -12.35
C PRO A 22 8.28 2.66 -13.77
N ASP A 23 9.48 2.94 -14.29
CA ASP A 23 9.87 2.58 -15.65
C ASP A 23 10.17 1.08 -15.80
N ASN A 24 10.69 0.46 -14.75
CA ASN A 24 10.99 -0.98 -14.71
C ASN A 24 10.26 -1.73 -13.59
N GLU A 25 9.34 -1.06 -12.90
CA GLU A 25 8.52 -1.56 -11.80
C GLU A 25 9.32 -2.01 -10.57
N PHE A 26 10.64 -1.78 -10.52
CA PHE A 26 11.47 -2.20 -9.40
C PHE A 26 11.07 -1.46 -8.13
N CYS A 27 10.98 -2.18 -7.01
CA CYS A 27 10.62 -1.62 -5.73
C CYS A 27 11.49 -2.16 -4.60
N VAL A 28 11.66 -1.32 -3.57
CA VAL A 28 12.22 -1.69 -2.27
C VAL A 28 11.20 -1.32 -1.21
N LEU A 29 10.54 -2.33 -0.66
CA LEU A 29 9.43 -2.18 0.28
C LEU A 29 9.86 -2.57 1.69
N ARG A 30 9.42 -1.83 2.70
CA ARG A 30 9.50 -2.21 4.11
C ARG A 30 8.13 -2.68 4.54
N ILE A 31 8.00 -3.94 4.91
CA ILE A 31 6.71 -4.53 5.28
C ILE A 31 6.67 -5.00 6.72
N LYS A 32 5.53 -4.79 7.37
CA LYS A 32 5.21 -5.36 8.68
C LYS A 32 4.63 -6.74 8.50
N VAL A 33 5.38 -7.76 8.92
CA VAL A 33 4.92 -9.15 8.93
C VAL A 33 4.45 -9.52 10.33
N LYS A 34 3.29 -10.18 10.42
CA LYS A 34 2.74 -10.65 11.70
C LYS A 34 3.75 -11.57 12.39
N GLY A 35 3.99 -11.36 13.69
CA GLY A 35 4.96 -12.13 14.47
C GLY A 35 6.41 -11.64 14.36
N HIS A 36 6.70 -10.68 13.48
CA HIS A 36 8.01 -10.03 13.39
C HIS A 36 7.99 -8.66 14.08
N ARG A 37 8.99 -8.40 14.94
CA ARG A 37 9.14 -7.10 15.61
C ARG A 37 9.53 -6.01 14.62
N ASP A 38 10.54 -6.27 13.81
CA ASP A 38 11.04 -5.32 12.81
C ASP A 38 10.39 -5.55 11.45
N SER A 39 10.30 -4.49 10.64
CA SER A 39 9.86 -4.62 9.26
C SER A 39 10.89 -5.39 8.44
N ILE A 40 10.41 -6.20 7.50
CA ILE A 40 11.22 -6.94 6.54
C ILE A 40 11.37 -6.11 5.27
N THR A 41 12.57 -6.09 4.71
CA THR A 41 12.83 -5.46 3.41
C THR A 41 12.55 -6.45 2.29
N VAL A 42 11.66 -6.08 1.37
CA VAL A 42 11.30 -6.85 0.17
C VAL A 42 11.79 -6.10 -1.06
N THR A 43 12.47 -6.81 -1.96
CA THR A 43 12.84 -6.30 -3.29
C THR A 43 12.15 -7.12 -4.36
N GLY A 44 11.80 -6.50 -5.47
CA GLY A 44 11.14 -7.16 -6.59
C GLY A 44 10.49 -6.16 -7.53
N ASN A 45 9.59 -6.64 -8.38
CA ASN A 45 8.92 -5.81 -9.37
C ASN A 45 7.40 -5.81 -9.11
N VAL A 46 6.80 -4.62 -9.09
CA VAL A 46 5.35 -4.43 -8.99
C VAL A 46 4.96 -3.11 -9.69
N PRO A 47 3.92 -3.11 -10.55
CA PRO A 47 3.52 -1.91 -11.29
C PRO A 47 3.16 -0.73 -10.38
N SER A 48 2.57 -1.03 -9.22
CA SER A 48 2.18 -0.04 -8.22
C SER A 48 2.23 -0.66 -6.83
N ALA A 49 2.82 0.08 -5.89
CA ALA A 49 2.78 -0.21 -4.47
C ALA A 49 2.45 1.08 -3.73
N LEU A 50 1.60 0.99 -2.70
CA LEU A 50 1.26 2.10 -1.83
C LEU A 50 1.43 1.71 -0.37
N VAL A 51 1.88 2.67 0.45
CA VAL A 51 1.92 2.47 1.90
C VAL A 51 0.51 2.16 2.40
N GLY A 52 0.41 1.19 3.31
CA GLY A 52 -0.87 0.68 3.81
C GLY A 52 -1.40 -0.53 3.04
N GLU A 53 -1.04 -0.74 1.77
CA GLU A 53 -1.46 -1.95 1.04
C GLU A 53 -0.91 -3.23 1.70
N TYR A 54 -1.72 -4.29 1.64
CA TYR A 54 -1.28 -5.61 2.06
C TYR A 54 -0.64 -6.33 0.88
N ILE A 55 0.56 -6.88 1.05
CA ILE A 55 1.21 -7.65 0.00
C ILE A 55 1.36 -9.12 0.34
N LYS A 56 1.26 -9.95 -0.69
CA LYS A 56 1.67 -11.36 -0.67
C LYS A 56 2.82 -11.54 -1.63
N CYS A 57 3.92 -12.12 -1.14
CA CYS A 57 5.13 -12.32 -1.91
C CYS A 57 5.52 -13.79 -1.94
N SER A 58 6.08 -14.24 -3.05
CA SER A 58 6.85 -15.49 -3.11
C SER A 58 8.25 -15.22 -3.64
N GLY A 59 9.25 -15.83 -3.03
CA GLY A 59 10.64 -15.58 -3.37
C GLY A 59 11.62 -16.24 -2.43
N ILE A 60 12.80 -15.64 -2.32
CA ILE A 60 13.94 -16.20 -1.58
C ILE A 60 14.52 -15.17 -0.63
N TRP A 61 15.08 -15.64 0.48
CA TRP A 61 15.92 -14.81 1.33
C TRP A 61 17.30 -14.68 0.72
N TYR A 62 17.83 -13.46 0.68
CA TYR A 62 19.21 -13.22 0.33
C TYR A 62 19.83 -12.22 1.31
N ASN A 63 21.16 -12.25 1.40
CA ASN A 63 21.91 -11.29 2.20
C ASN A 63 22.69 -10.38 1.25
N ASP A 64 22.27 -9.13 1.15
CA ASP A 64 22.95 -8.09 0.40
C ASP A 64 24.19 -7.60 1.18
N ARG A 65 25.28 -7.33 0.47
CA ARG A 65 26.53 -6.89 1.11
C ARG A 65 26.43 -5.48 1.73
N ASN A 66 25.61 -4.61 1.15
CA ASN A 66 25.45 -3.22 1.58
C ASN A 66 24.20 -3.03 2.45
N HIS A 67 23.15 -3.81 2.20
CA HIS A 67 21.83 -3.61 2.82
C HIS A 67 21.40 -4.73 3.79
N GLY A 68 22.20 -5.79 3.90
CA GLY A 68 21.91 -6.90 4.80
C GLY A 68 20.78 -7.81 4.31
N ARG A 69 20.05 -8.43 5.24
CA ARG A 69 19.06 -9.47 4.92
C ARG A 69 17.82 -8.87 4.27
N GLN A 70 17.49 -9.36 3.07
CA GLN A 70 16.35 -8.93 2.28
C GLN A 70 15.60 -10.15 1.73
N PHE A 71 14.33 -9.97 1.41
CA PHE A 71 13.53 -10.95 0.70
C PHE A 71 13.40 -10.54 -0.76
N LYS A 72 14.04 -11.29 -1.66
CA LYS A 72 13.93 -11.09 -3.11
C LYS A 72 12.69 -11.82 -3.61
N ALA A 73 11.63 -11.06 -3.87
CA ALA A 73 10.38 -11.57 -4.40
C ALA A 73 10.48 -11.77 -5.91
N HIS A 74 10.12 -12.96 -6.37
CA HIS A 74 9.86 -13.24 -7.79
C HIS A 74 8.44 -12.88 -8.18
N PHE A 75 7.53 -12.86 -7.20
CA PHE A 75 6.14 -12.48 -7.39
C PHE A 75 5.68 -11.62 -6.21
N ILE A 76 4.99 -10.52 -6.51
CA ILE A 76 4.36 -9.63 -5.54
C ILE A 76 2.92 -9.39 -5.98
N LYS A 77 1.98 -9.62 -5.07
CA LYS A 77 0.58 -9.22 -5.24
C LYS A 77 0.21 -8.20 -4.18
N ALA A 78 -0.11 -6.98 -4.60
CA ALA A 78 -0.68 -5.95 -3.75
C ALA A 78 -2.20 -6.11 -3.66
N LEU A 79 -2.73 -5.91 -2.46
CA LEU A 79 -4.14 -5.94 -2.13
C LEU A 79 -4.49 -4.64 -1.39
N PRO A 80 -5.70 -4.10 -1.58
CA PRO A 80 -6.19 -2.99 -0.78
C PRO A 80 -6.10 -3.31 0.72
N PRO A 81 -5.89 -2.30 1.58
CA PRO A 81 -5.89 -2.51 3.02
C PRO A 81 -7.27 -2.93 3.53
N ASP A 82 -7.27 -3.80 4.53
CA ASP A 82 -8.44 -4.27 5.27
C ASP A 82 -8.40 -3.93 6.77
N THR A 83 -7.35 -3.25 7.21
CA THR A 83 -7.20 -2.75 8.59
C THR A 83 -7.36 -1.24 8.64
N LEU A 84 -7.91 -0.70 9.74
CA LEU A 84 -8.07 0.75 9.92
C LEU A 84 -6.74 1.51 9.80
N GLU A 85 -5.66 0.95 10.36
CA GLU A 85 -4.31 1.53 10.25
C GLU A 85 -3.81 1.52 8.79
N GLY A 86 -3.99 0.40 8.08
CA GLY A 86 -3.62 0.29 6.67
C GLY A 86 -4.40 1.26 5.79
N ILE A 87 -5.71 1.41 6.05
CA ILE A 87 -6.59 2.35 5.35
C ILE A 87 -6.16 3.79 5.61
N GLU A 88 -5.86 4.17 6.85
CA GLU A 88 -5.40 5.52 7.20
C GLU A 88 -4.07 5.83 6.48
N LYS A 89 -3.10 4.91 6.55
CA LYS A 89 -1.82 5.06 5.85
C LYS A 89 -1.99 5.15 4.33
N TYR A 90 -2.89 4.36 3.77
CA TYR A 90 -3.21 4.34 2.35
C TYR A 90 -3.78 5.67 1.87
N LEU A 91 -4.76 6.22 2.59
CA LEU A 91 -5.34 7.52 2.26
C LEU A 91 -4.33 8.66 2.45
N GLY A 92 -3.52 8.59 3.51
CA GLY A 92 -2.47 9.56 3.80
C GLY A 92 -1.19 9.41 2.99
N SER A 93 -1.12 8.44 2.07
CA SER A 93 0.09 8.12 1.28
C SER A 93 0.42 9.17 0.21
N GLY A 94 -0.43 10.17 0.02
CA GLY A 94 -0.33 11.14 -1.08
C GLY A 94 -0.95 10.65 -2.38
N LEU A 95 -1.58 9.46 -2.39
CA LEU A 95 -2.40 8.95 -3.51
C LEU A 95 -3.45 9.98 -3.96
N ILE A 96 -3.99 10.74 -3.00
CA ILE A 96 -4.92 11.83 -3.26
C ILE A 96 -4.23 13.09 -2.77
N LYS A 97 -3.82 13.95 -3.71
CA LYS A 97 -2.94 15.11 -3.45
C LYS A 97 -3.41 15.99 -2.28
N SER A 98 -4.72 16.15 -2.12
CA SER A 98 -5.32 16.98 -1.06
C SER A 98 -5.56 16.23 0.27
N ILE A 99 -5.27 14.93 0.34
CA ILE A 99 -5.51 14.09 1.53
C ILE A 99 -4.19 13.70 2.17
N GLY A 100 -3.77 14.53 3.11
CA GLY A 100 -2.67 14.19 4.02
C GLY A 100 -3.14 13.32 5.20
N PRO A 101 -2.19 12.93 6.08
CA PRO A 101 -2.47 12.09 7.26
C PRO A 101 -3.59 12.62 8.16
N TYR A 102 -3.72 13.94 8.29
CA TYR A 102 -4.77 14.57 9.09
C TYR A 102 -6.19 14.23 8.58
N PHE A 103 -6.43 14.40 7.28
CA PHE A 103 -7.73 14.07 6.69
C PHE A 103 -7.95 12.57 6.60
N ALA A 104 -6.92 11.79 6.32
CA ALA A 104 -6.99 10.33 6.36
C ALA A 104 -7.51 9.84 7.72
N LYS A 105 -6.96 10.37 8.82
CA LYS A 105 -7.43 10.06 10.18
C LYS A 105 -8.89 10.45 10.41
N LYS A 106 -9.30 11.66 10.01
CA LYS A 106 -10.71 12.12 10.11
C LYS A 106 -11.66 11.19 9.36
N LEU A 107 -11.29 10.81 8.14
CA LEU A 107 -12.07 9.93 7.27
C LEU A 107 -12.24 8.53 7.87
N VAL A 108 -11.15 7.93 8.36
CA VAL A 108 -11.21 6.62 9.04
C VAL A 108 -11.99 6.72 10.34
N LEU A 109 -11.89 7.81 11.10
CA LEU A 109 -12.68 7.98 12.32
C LEU A 109 -14.19 8.01 12.04
N ALA A 110 -14.60 8.68 10.97
CA ALA A 110 -16.01 8.83 10.60
C ALA A 110 -16.60 7.59 9.91
N PHE A 111 -15.87 7.00 8.96
CA PHE A 111 -16.39 5.94 8.09
C PHE A 111 -15.79 4.55 8.34
N LYS A 112 -14.77 4.45 9.21
CA LYS A 112 -14.10 3.20 9.58
C LYS A 112 -13.57 2.45 8.34
N ASP A 113 -13.78 1.14 8.31
CA ASP A 113 -13.42 0.25 7.21
C ASP A 113 -14.20 0.52 5.92
N ARG A 114 -15.38 1.14 6.02
CA ARG A 114 -16.20 1.49 4.84
C ARG A 114 -15.68 2.69 4.05
N VAL A 115 -14.69 3.42 4.56
CA VAL A 115 -14.23 4.67 3.93
C VAL A 115 -13.83 4.51 2.47
N LEU A 116 -13.19 3.39 2.11
CA LEU A 116 -12.79 3.13 0.73
C LEU A 116 -14.01 2.92 -0.18
N GLU A 117 -15.07 2.29 0.33
CA GLU A 117 -16.33 2.12 -0.40
C GLU A 117 -17.08 3.45 -0.53
N VAL A 118 -17.09 4.26 0.54
CA VAL A 118 -17.67 5.62 0.49
C VAL A 118 -16.96 6.48 -0.56
N ILE A 119 -15.63 6.42 -0.65
CA ILE A 119 -14.87 7.15 -1.67
C ILE A 119 -15.27 6.70 -3.09
N LYS A 120 -15.44 5.39 -3.30
CA LYS A 120 -15.76 4.80 -4.61
C LYS A 120 -17.20 5.05 -5.06
N HIS A 121 -18.16 4.95 -4.15
CA HIS A 121 -19.59 4.84 -4.49
C HIS A 121 -20.44 5.98 -3.94
N GLU A 122 -20.03 6.61 -2.84
CA GLU A 122 -20.84 7.56 -2.08
C GLU A 122 -20.07 8.83 -1.75
N THR A 123 -19.27 9.35 -2.71
CA THR A 123 -18.33 10.48 -2.50
C THR A 123 -19.01 11.71 -1.90
N ARG A 124 -20.33 11.89 -2.13
CA ARG A 124 -21.13 12.98 -1.52
C ARG A 124 -21.12 12.95 0.01
N LEU A 125 -21.01 11.78 0.64
CA LEU A 125 -20.94 11.70 2.11
C LEU A 125 -19.66 12.30 2.68
N LEU A 126 -18.59 12.40 1.88
CA LEU A 126 -17.32 12.96 2.35
C LEU A 126 -17.43 14.44 2.70
N SER A 127 -18.41 15.18 2.15
CA SER A 127 -18.65 16.59 2.50
C SER A 127 -19.21 16.79 3.92
N THR A 128 -19.55 15.71 4.62
CA THR A 128 -19.93 15.77 6.05
C THR A 128 -18.72 15.96 6.97
N ILE A 129 -17.51 15.74 6.46
CA ILE A 129 -16.28 15.92 7.22
C ILE A 129 -15.84 17.37 7.14
N ASP A 130 -15.71 18.01 8.30
CA ASP A 130 -15.21 19.37 8.42
C ASP A 130 -13.81 19.52 7.78
N GLY A 131 -13.72 20.47 6.85
CA GLY A 131 -12.53 20.76 6.04
C GLY A 131 -12.44 19.99 4.71
N ILE A 132 -13.38 19.11 4.37
CA ILE A 132 -13.44 18.48 3.03
C ILE A 132 -14.39 19.29 2.14
N GLY A 133 -13.80 20.04 1.20
CA GLY A 133 -14.50 20.90 0.26
C GLY A 133 -14.62 20.30 -1.15
N LYS A 134 -14.97 21.17 -2.11
CA LYS A 134 -15.15 20.79 -3.52
C LYS A 134 -13.86 20.28 -4.16
N GLU A 135 -12.71 20.81 -3.76
CA GLU A 135 -11.40 20.43 -4.32
C GLU A 135 -11.03 19.00 -3.94
N GLU A 136 -11.20 18.64 -2.67
CA GLU A 136 -10.97 17.28 -2.17
C GLU A 136 -11.91 16.28 -2.85
N LEU A 137 -13.21 16.60 -2.94
CA LEU A 137 -14.20 15.77 -3.62
C LEU A 137 -13.83 15.51 -5.09
N THR A 138 -13.31 16.53 -5.77
CA THR A 138 -12.85 16.41 -7.15
C THR A 138 -11.62 15.49 -7.22
N ALA A 139 -10.68 15.62 -6.29
CA ALA A 139 -9.51 14.75 -6.20
C ALA A 139 -9.89 13.27 -5.96
N PHE A 140 -10.83 12.99 -5.05
CA PHE A 140 -11.36 11.63 -4.85
C PHE A 140 -11.96 11.05 -6.13
N ALA A 141 -12.74 11.85 -6.86
CA ALA A 141 -13.40 11.42 -8.10
C ALA A 141 -12.42 11.15 -9.25
N ILE A 142 -11.29 11.85 -9.29
CA ILE A 142 -10.21 11.61 -10.28
C ILE A 142 -9.45 10.33 -9.92
N THR A 143 -8.95 10.23 -8.69
CA THR A 143 -8.16 9.07 -8.24
C THR A 143 -8.94 7.75 -8.32
N GLY A 144 -10.22 7.77 -7.93
CA GLY A 144 -11.10 6.58 -7.98
C GLY A 144 -11.26 5.99 -9.38
N ARG A 145 -11.08 6.78 -10.46
CA ARG A 145 -11.11 6.28 -11.84
C ARG A 145 -9.80 5.63 -12.28
N HIS A 146 -8.65 6.12 -11.81
CA HIS A 146 -7.33 5.64 -12.26
C HIS A 146 -6.98 4.23 -11.74
N LYS A 147 -7.37 3.86 -10.51
CA LYS A 147 -7.12 2.50 -9.99
C LYS A 147 -8.11 1.43 -10.50
N LYS A 148 -9.22 1.78 -11.17
CA LYS A 148 -10.11 0.79 -11.83
C LYS A 148 -9.40 -0.03 -12.91
N SER A 149 -8.29 0.48 -13.47
CA SER A 149 -7.54 -0.18 -14.56
C SER A 149 -6.47 -1.16 -14.08
N PHE A 150 -6.14 -1.21 -12.79
CA PHE A 150 -5.04 -2.05 -12.26
C PHE A 150 -5.50 -3.21 -11.37
N VAL A 151 -6.81 -3.36 -11.18
CA VAL A 151 -7.44 -4.50 -10.50
C VAL A 151 -8.19 -5.31 -11.57
N LYS A 152 -7.44 -5.93 -12.47
CA LYS A 152 -7.91 -7.06 -13.29
C LYS A 152 -6.93 -8.20 -13.11
#